data_AF-U6F6Y2-F1
#
_entry.id   AF-U6F6Y2-F1
#
_cell.length_a   1.000
_cell.length_b   1.000
_cell.length_c   1.000
_cell.angle_alpha   90.00
_cell.angle_beta   90.00
_cell.angle_gamma   90.00
#
_symmetry.space_group_name_H-M   'P 1'
#
loop_
_entity.id
_entity.type
_entity.pdbx_description
1 polymer ?
#
loop_
_entity_poly.entity_id
_entity_poly.type
_entity_poly.pdbx_seq_one_letter_code
_entity_poly.pdbx_strand_id
1 'polypeptide(L)'
;MKFYDDLFDTCHKYGIESVITLSHFEMPFNLAKNYGSFTNHKVIDFFVRFAEVCFKRYKNKVKYWMTFNKIDNHSAFNNDFLMATNSGILFKDGMTDHDKEAAMYQAGHYELVASALAVKIGHKINPNFQIGCMINYSPVRPLTPSSDDVLLADKWEQRRDWFSDVHVFGEYTNAVEAYIERNGYRPDITDEDRIVLKEGTVDYVGFSYYQTTTVTTKLLQFQAKKLSLMT
;
A
#
# COMPACT_ATOMS: atom_id res chain seq x y z
N MET A 1 10.29 -22.84 -6.36
CA MET A 1 11.44 -22.02 -5.90
C MET A 1 12.64 -22.05 -6.84
N LYS A 2 12.94 -23.17 -7.54
CA LYS A 2 14.10 -23.27 -8.46
C LYS A 2 14.26 -22.11 -9.45
N PHE A 3 13.16 -21.65 -10.05
CA PHE A 3 13.19 -20.48 -10.95
C PHE A 3 13.88 -19.26 -10.32
N TYR A 4 13.47 -18.87 -9.10
CA TYR A 4 14.05 -17.73 -8.39
C TYR A 4 15.47 -18.01 -7.88
N ASP A 5 15.80 -19.27 -7.56
CA ASP A 5 17.19 -19.64 -7.25
C ASP A 5 18.09 -19.35 -8.46
N ASP A 6 17.71 -19.84 -9.64
CA ASP A 6 18.46 -19.66 -10.88
C ASP A 6 18.54 -18.18 -11.29
N LEU A 7 17.45 -17.42 -11.09
CA LEU A 7 17.41 -15.98 -11.34
C LEU A 7 18.42 -15.23 -10.46
N PHE A 8 18.36 -15.42 -9.15
CA PHE A 8 19.25 -14.71 -8.22
C PHE A 8 20.71 -15.13 -8.42
N ASP A 9 20.98 -16.42 -8.65
CA ASP A 9 22.34 -16.89 -8.95
C ASP A 9 22.88 -16.28 -10.25
N THR A 10 22.02 -16.10 -11.25
CA THR A 10 22.38 -15.42 -12.50
C THR A 10 22.66 -13.93 -12.27
N CYS A 11 21.83 -13.23 -11.49
CA CYS A 11 22.08 -11.83 -11.12
C CYS A 11 23.44 -11.68 -10.41
N HIS A 12 23.72 -12.53 -9.41
CA HIS A 12 25.00 -12.53 -8.68
C HIS A 12 26.19 -12.83 -9.56
N LYS A 13 26.06 -13.77 -10.52
CA LYS A 13 27.11 -14.06 -11.51
C LYS A 13 27.54 -12.80 -12.28
N TYR A 14 26.63 -11.86 -12.50
CA TYR A 14 26.89 -10.59 -13.18
C TYR A 14 27.07 -9.39 -12.23
N GLY A 15 27.16 -9.61 -10.92
CA GLY A 15 27.33 -8.55 -9.93
C GLY A 15 26.10 -7.64 -9.75
N ILE A 16 24.89 -8.15 -10.05
CA ILE A 16 23.63 -7.43 -9.90
C ILE A 16 23.00 -7.78 -8.56
N GLU A 17 22.86 -6.79 -7.66
CA GLU A 17 22.10 -6.94 -6.42
C GLU A 17 20.60 -6.84 -6.71
N SER A 18 19.83 -7.82 -6.23
CA SER A 18 18.38 -7.87 -6.47
C SER A 18 17.61 -7.15 -5.36
N VAL A 19 16.60 -6.36 -5.75
CA VAL A 19 15.60 -5.79 -4.84
C VAL A 19 14.28 -6.49 -5.10
N ILE A 20 13.75 -7.21 -4.10
CA ILE A 20 12.62 -8.12 -4.29
C ILE A 20 11.36 -7.60 -3.61
N THR A 21 10.28 -7.44 -4.37
CA THR A 21 8.93 -7.20 -3.83
C THR A 21 8.24 -8.53 -3.55
N LEU A 22 7.71 -8.72 -2.34
CA LEU A 22 6.97 -9.92 -1.97
C LEU A 22 5.57 -9.96 -2.58
N SER A 23 4.83 -8.85 -2.53
CA SER A 23 3.49 -8.73 -3.13
C SER A 23 3.41 -7.57 -4.12
N HIS A 24 3.24 -7.89 -5.40
CA HIS A 24 3.08 -6.92 -6.49
C HIS A 24 1.82 -7.21 -7.32
N PHE A 25 0.66 -7.05 -6.69
CA PHE A 25 -0.65 -7.20 -7.36
C PHE A 25 -1.01 -8.62 -7.83
N GLU A 26 -0.36 -9.63 -7.24
CA GLU A 26 -0.40 -11.02 -7.68
C GLU A 26 -1.10 -11.92 -6.66
N MET A 27 -2.10 -11.37 -5.95
CA MET A 27 -2.85 -12.11 -4.94
C MET A 27 -3.37 -13.44 -5.52
N PRO A 28 -3.02 -14.61 -4.92
CA PRO A 28 -3.53 -15.88 -5.40
C PRO A 28 -5.06 -15.88 -5.46
N PHE A 29 -5.61 -16.18 -6.64
CA PHE A 29 -7.06 -16.11 -6.88
C PHE A 29 -7.88 -16.97 -5.89
N ASN A 30 -7.30 -18.08 -5.41
CA ASN A 30 -7.90 -18.91 -4.37
C ASN A 30 -8.17 -18.14 -3.05
N LEU A 31 -7.25 -17.25 -2.66
CA LEU A 31 -7.41 -16.42 -1.46
C LEU A 31 -8.47 -15.33 -1.67
N ALA A 32 -8.51 -14.71 -2.85
CA ALA A 32 -9.57 -13.78 -3.21
C ALA A 32 -10.95 -14.46 -3.16
N LYS A 33 -11.09 -15.62 -3.80
CA LYS A 33 -12.37 -16.35 -3.90
C LYS A 33 -12.88 -16.90 -2.56
N ASN A 34 -11.99 -17.48 -1.75
CA ASN A 34 -12.40 -18.26 -0.58
C ASN A 34 -12.21 -17.52 0.76
N TYR A 35 -11.43 -16.44 0.77
CA TYR A 35 -11.14 -15.67 1.98
C TYR A 35 -11.49 -14.19 1.85
N GLY A 36 -11.84 -13.69 0.66
CA GLY A 36 -12.02 -12.24 0.44
C GLY A 36 -10.70 -11.47 0.48
N SER A 37 -9.57 -12.19 0.37
CA SER A 37 -8.22 -11.64 0.47
C SER A 37 -8.00 -10.80 1.75
N PHE A 38 -7.42 -9.61 1.67
CA PHE A 38 -7.10 -8.78 2.83
C PHE A 38 -8.32 -8.18 3.56
N THR A 39 -9.55 -8.52 3.20
CA THR A 39 -10.70 -8.28 4.09
C THR A 39 -10.80 -9.30 5.23
N ASN A 40 -9.94 -10.32 5.25
CA ASN A 40 -9.97 -11.40 6.23
C ASN A 40 -8.63 -11.51 6.96
N HIS A 41 -8.69 -11.42 8.29
CA HIS A 41 -7.53 -11.45 9.17
C HIS A 41 -6.61 -12.67 8.94
N LYS A 42 -7.16 -13.84 8.56
CA LYS A 42 -6.35 -15.05 8.27
C LYS A 42 -5.36 -14.87 7.11
N VAL A 43 -5.58 -13.90 6.23
CA VAL A 43 -4.68 -13.65 5.09
C VAL A 43 -3.36 -13.02 5.56
N ILE A 44 -3.34 -12.37 6.72
CA ILE A 44 -2.11 -11.93 7.39
C ILE A 44 -1.19 -13.14 7.60
N ASP A 45 -1.69 -14.21 8.23
CA ASP A 45 -0.90 -15.43 8.49
C ASP A 45 -0.38 -16.07 7.21
N PHE A 46 -1.19 -16.09 6.15
CA PHE A 46 -0.76 -16.63 4.86
C PHE A 46 0.36 -15.82 4.24
N PHE A 47 0.26 -14.49 4.27
CA PHE A 47 1.32 -13.60 3.78
C PHE A 47 2.60 -13.76 4.61
N VAL A 48 2.48 -13.74 5.94
CA VAL A 48 3.63 -13.88 6.85
C VAL A 48 4.35 -15.20 6.64
N ARG A 49 3.62 -16.31 6.48
CA ARG A 49 4.21 -17.62 6.16
C ARG A 49 4.91 -17.61 4.80
N PHE A 50 4.32 -16.96 3.79
CA PHE A 50 4.94 -16.81 2.48
C PHE A 50 6.25 -16.00 2.56
N ALA A 51 6.22 -14.86 3.23
CA ALA A 51 7.38 -14.01 3.47
C ALA A 51 8.49 -14.77 4.20
N GLU A 52 8.15 -15.49 5.27
CA GLU A 52 9.10 -16.31 6.04
C GLU A 52 9.80 -17.37 5.17
N VAL A 53 9.05 -18.05 4.29
CA VAL A 53 9.62 -19.03 3.35
C VAL A 53 10.61 -18.37 2.39
N CYS A 54 10.27 -17.22 1.81
CA CYS A 54 11.16 -16.46 0.93
C CYS A 54 12.42 -16.01 1.68
N PHE A 55 12.26 -15.38 2.85
CA PHE A 55 13.37 -14.92 3.68
C PHE A 55 14.30 -16.07 4.06
N LYS A 56 13.78 -17.21 4.54
CA LYS A 56 14.61 -18.37 4.91
C LYS A 56 15.38 -18.94 3.71
N ARG A 57 14.74 -19.06 2.54
CA ARG A 57 15.38 -19.62 1.34
C ARG A 57 16.46 -18.70 0.78
N TYR A 58 16.19 -17.40 0.74
CA TYR A 58 17.01 -16.43 0.03
C TYR A 58 17.85 -15.53 0.94
N LYS A 59 17.95 -15.86 2.24
CA LYS A 59 18.72 -15.06 3.24
C LYS A 59 20.16 -14.74 2.88
N ASN A 60 20.80 -15.59 2.08
CA ASN A 60 22.18 -15.40 1.64
C ASN A 60 22.28 -14.89 0.19
N LYS A 61 21.15 -14.65 -0.48
CA LYS A 61 21.07 -14.26 -1.90
C LYS A 61 20.40 -12.91 -2.12
N VAL A 62 19.63 -12.39 -1.16
CA VAL A 62 18.91 -11.13 -1.34
C VAL A 62 19.04 -10.32 -0.06
N LYS A 63 19.57 -9.10 -0.19
CA LYS A 63 19.65 -8.15 0.93
C LYS A 63 18.42 -7.24 1.00
N TYR A 64 17.92 -6.78 -0.13
CA TYR A 64 16.87 -5.76 -0.23
C TYR A 64 15.51 -6.34 -0.57
N TRP A 65 14.52 -6.03 0.27
CA TRP A 65 13.17 -6.54 0.19
C TRP A 65 12.16 -5.40 0.28
N MET A 66 11.01 -5.56 -0.36
CA MET A 66 9.82 -4.74 -0.16
C MET A 66 8.65 -5.66 0.16
N THR A 67 7.83 -5.33 1.16
CA THR A 67 6.69 -6.17 1.55
C THR A 67 5.56 -6.08 0.52
N PHE A 68 4.97 -4.91 0.36
CA PHE A 68 3.91 -4.65 -0.60
C PHE A 68 4.29 -3.50 -1.53
N ASN A 69 3.83 -3.60 -2.78
CA ASN A 69 3.96 -2.54 -3.77
C ASN A 69 2.70 -1.68 -3.82
N LYS A 70 2.84 -0.40 -3.47
CA LYS A 70 1.87 0.68 -3.69
C LYS A 70 0.48 0.47 -3.08
N ILE A 71 0.38 -0.08 -1.86
CA ILE A 71 -0.92 -0.26 -1.19
C ILE A 71 -1.68 1.07 -1.02
N ASP A 72 -0.99 2.20 -1.06
CA ASP A 72 -1.59 3.53 -1.05
C ASP A 72 -2.54 3.82 -2.25
N ASN A 73 -2.51 3.05 -3.35
CA ASN A 73 -3.50 3.21 -4.42
C ASN A 73 -4.92 2.85 -3.97
N HIS A 74 -5.06 2.09 -2.88
CA HIS A 74 -6.32 1.82 -2.22
C HIS A 74 -7.10 3.09 -1.89
N SER A 75 -6.42 4.23 -1.70
CA SER A 75 -7.08 5.51 -1.43
C SER A 75 -8.15 5.87 -2.47
N ALA A 76 -8.03 5.33 -3.69
CA ALA A 76 -9.05 5.33 -4.74
C ALA A 76 -9.99 4.12 -4.63
N PHE A 77 -10.64 3.92 -3.48
CA PHE A 77 -11.48 2.76 -3.17
C PHE A 77 -12.67 2.55 -4.13
N ASN A 78 -13.07 3.59 -4.86
CA ASN A 78 -14.12 3.54 -5.87
C ASN A 78 -13.65 2.99 -7.22
N ASN A 79 -12.36 2.70 -7.35
CA ASN A 79 -11.78 2.03 -8.50
C ASN A 79 -11.60 0.53 -8.20
N ASP A 80 -12.55 -0.27 -8.68
CA ASP A 80 -12.58 -1.72 -8.46
C ASP A 80 -11.31 -2.42 -8.92
N PHE A 81 -10.66 -1.94 -10.00
CA PHE A 81 -9.40 -2.51 -10.47
C PHE A 81 -8.27 -2.31 -9.46
N LEU A 82 -8.18 -1.13 -8.83
CA LEU A 82 -7.15 -0.86 -7.83
C LEU A 82 -7.37 -1.68 -6.58
N MET A 83 -8.62 -1.85 -6.13
CA MET A 83 -8.92 -2.70 -4.97
C MET A 83 -8.65 -4.19 -5.23
N ALA A 84 -8.97 -4.68 -6.43
CA ALA A 84 -8.69 -6.05 -6.84
C ALA A 84 -7.18 -6.33 -6.93
N THR A 85 -6.42 -5.40 -7.51
CA THR A 85 -4.98 -5.59 -7.70
C THR A 85 -4.20 -5.38 -6.41
N ASN A 86 -4.47 -4.32 -5.66
CA ASN A 86 -3.63 -3.99 -4.50
C ASN A 86 -3.92 -4.90 -3.31
N SER A 87 -5.17 -5.33 -3.15
CA SER A 87 -5.62 -6.06 -1.96
C SER A 87 -6.41 -7.34 -2.24
N GLY A 88 -6.56 -7.73 -3.50
CA GLY A 88 -7.32 -8.93 -3.89
C GLY A 88 -8.82 -8.81 -3.66
N ILE A 89 -9.35 -7.61 -3.47
CA ILE A 89 -10.75 -7.39 -3.10
C ILE A 89 -11.62 -7.30 -4.34
N LEU A 90 -12.61 -8.20 -4.40
CA LEU A 90 -13.62 -8.21 -5.44
C LEU A 90 -14.92 -7.70 -4.82
N PHE A 91 -15.26 -6.44 -5.12
CA PHE A 91 -16.52 -5.87 -4.65
C PHE A 91 -17.72 -6.55 -5.30
N LYS A 92 -18.81 -6.62 -4.55
CA LYS A 92 -20.08 -7.13 -5.03
C LYS A 92 -20.89 -5.99 -5.64
N ASP A 93 -21.76 -6.33 -6.58
CA ASP A 93 -22.72 -5.39 -7.15
C ASP A 93 -23.58 -4.78 -6.03
N GLY A 94 -23.81 -3.46 -6.12
CA GLY A 94 -24.65 -2.73 -5.18
C GLY A 94 -23.97 -2.24 -3.89
N MET A 95 -22.67 -2.48 -3.69
CA MET A 95 -21.92 -1.86 -2.60
C MET A 95 -21.85 -0.34 -2.76
N THR A 96 -22.12 0.38 -1.68
CA THR A 96 -22.03 1.84 -1.64
C THR A 96 -20.57 2.30 -1.55
N ASP A 97 -20.32 3.59 -1.81
CA ASP A 97 -18.99 4.18 -1.60
C ASP A 97 -18.54 4.06 -0.14
N HIS A 98 -19.48 4.16 0.83
CA HIS A 98 -19.18 3.96 2.25
C HIS A 98 -18.72 2.53 2.54
N ASP A 99 -19.38 1.52 1.95
CA ASP A 99 -18.99 0.11 2.12
C ASP A 99 -17.60 -0.16 1.52
N LYS A 100 -17.31 0.41 0.35
CA LYS A 100 -16.02 0.27 -0.33
C LYS A 100 -14.89 0.95 0.44
N GLU A 101 -15.15 2.13 0.99
CA GLU A 101 -14.20 2.86 1.83
C GLU A 101 -13.92 2.12 3.15
N ALA A 102 -14.97 1.59 3.79
CA ALA A 102 -14.82 0.78 4.99
C ALA A 102 -13.95 -0.46 4.74
N ALA A 103 -14.19 -1.17 3.64
CA ALA A 103 -13.39 -2.32 3.22
C ALA A 103 -11.94 -1.94 2.95
N MET A 104 -11.70 -0.78 2.34
CA MET A 104 -10.35 -0.25 2.10
C MET A 104 -9.57 -0.03 3.39
N TYR A 105 -10.16 0.65 4.39
CA TYR A 105 -9.48 0.90 5.65
C TYR A 105 -9.18 -0.38 6.42
N GLN A 106 -10.10 -1.35 6.41
CA GLN A 106 -9.88 -2.64 7.06
C GLN A 106 -8.76 -3.43 6.37
N ALA A 107 -8.77 -3.48 5.04
CA ALA A 107 -7.78 -4.22 4.29
C ALA A 107 -6.39 -3.59 4.34
N GLY A 108 -6.31 -2.27 4.21
CA GLY A 108 -5.06 -1.54 4.38
C GLY A 108 -4.46 -1.74 5.77
N HIS A 109 -5.29 -1.82 6.83
CA HIS A 109 -4.81 -2.16 8.17
C HIS A 109 -4.19 -3.56 8.22
N TYR A 110 -4.87 -4.59 7.68
CA TYR A 110 -4.34 -5.94 7.66
C TYR A 110 -3.07 -6.10 6.83
N GLU A 111 -2.96 -5.39 5.70
CA GLU A 111 -1.72 -5.35 4.91
C GLU A 111 -0.56 -4.71 5.68
N LEU A 112 -0.82 -3.62 6.43
CA LEU A 112 0.19 -2.97 7.26
C LEU A 112 0.66 -3.87 8.41
N VAL A 113 -0.28 -4.55 9.08
CA VAL A 113 0.05 -5.54 10.13
C VAL A 113 0.86 -6.70 9.54
N ALA A 114 0.44 -7.24 8.39
CA ALA A 114 1.15 -8.30 7.68
C ALA A 114 2.57 -7.86 7.26
N SER A 115 2.72 -6.61 6.81
CA SER A 115 4.02 -6.01 6.51
C SER A 115 4.90 -5.94 7.74
N ALA A 116 4.38 -5.42 8.86
CA ALA A 116 5.14 -5.27 10.09
C ALA A 116 5.60 -6.62 10.67
N LEU A 117 4.74 -7.65 10.63
CA LEU A 117 5.12 -9.02 10.99
C LEU A 117 6.21 -9.58 10.07
N ALA A 118 6.12 -9.32 8.77
CA ALA A 118 7.14 -9.74 7.81
C ALA A 118 8.50 -9.05 8.08
N VAL A 119 8.51 -7.75 8.41
CA VAL A 119 9.73 -7.04 8.82
C VAL A 119 10.35 -7.70 10.05
N LYS A 120 9.57 -7.90 11.12
CA LYS A 120 10.03 -8.54 12.37
C LYS A 120 10.64 -9.92 12.12
N ILE A 121 9.96 -10.78 11.36
CA ILE A 121 10.45 -12.12 11.03
C ILE A 121 11.68 -12.06 10.13
N GLY A 122 11.71 -11.14 9.16
CA GLY A 122 12.84 -10.93 8.28
C GLY A 122 14.12 -10.60 9.06
N HIS A 123 14.08 -9.61 9.95
CA HIS A 123 15.23 -9.24 10.79
C HIS A 123 15.64 -10.35 11.76
N LYS A 124 14.69 -11.14 12.27
CA LYS A 124 14.99 -12.34 13.07
C LYS A 124 15.74 -13.41 12.27
N ILE A 125 15.44 -13.57 10.97
CA ILE A 125 16.09 -14.53 10.08
C ILE A 125 17.47 -14.03 9.65
N ASN A 126 17.56 -12.76 9.28
CA ASN A 126 18.81 -12.10 8.90
C ASN A 126 18.76 -10.61 9.30
N PRO A 127 19.53 -10.21 10.32
CA PRO A 127 19.54 -8.81 10.78
C PRO A 127 20.15 -7.84 9.76
N ASN A 128 20.81 -8.34 8.70
CA ASN A 128 21.39 -7.52 7.64
C ASN A 128 20.40 -7.24 6.49
N PHE A 129 19.19 -7.79 6.52
CA PHE A 129 18.17 -7.42 5.55
C PHE A 129 17.86 -5.93 5.61
N GLN A 130 17.46 -5.40 4.47
CA GLN A 130 16.85 -4.08 4.35
C GLN A 130 15.45 -4.31 3.80
N ILE A 131 14.43 -4.09 4.62
CA ILE A 131 13.04 -4.39 4.31
C ILE A 131 12.25 -3.08 4.29
N GLY A 132 11.82 -2.69 3.10
CA GLY A 132 11.14 -1.44 2.84
C GLY A 132 9.64 -1.59 2.62
N CYS A 133 8.94 -0.46 2.63
CA CYS A 133 7.67 -0.33 1.94
C CYS A 133 7.89 0.25 0.53
N MET A 134 6.84 0.26 -0.28
CA MET A 134 6.85 0.93 -1.57
C MET A 134 5.55 1.70 -1.75
N ILE A 135 5.65 3.01 -1.97
CA ILE A 135 4.50 3.89 -2.19
C ILE A 135 4.45 4.47 -3.60
N ASN A 136 3.26 4.74 -4.12
CA ASN A 136 3.11 5.47 -5.38
C ASN A 136 3.16 6.98 -5.13
N TYR A 137 4.34 7.58 -4.99
CA TYR A 137 4.42 8.99 -4.61
C TYR A 137 3.95 9.95 -5.74
N SER A 138 2.88 10.70 -5.45
CA SER A 138 2.29 11.70 -6.37
C SER A 138 1.93 12.95 -5.57
N PRO A 139 2.89 13.87 -5.35
CA PRO A 139 2.68 15.07 -4.55
C PRO A 139 1.49 15.88 -5.05
N VAL A 140 0.68 16.38 -4.13
CA VAL A 140 -0.50 17.18 -4.46
C VAL A 140 -0.16 18.66 -4.29
N ARG A 141 -0.62 19.47 -5.23
CA ARG A 141 -0.40 20.92 -5.27
C ARG A 141 -1.73 21.64 -5.44
N PRO A 142 -1.97 22.73 -4.69
CA PRO A 142 -3.14 23.56 -4.91
C PRO A 142 -2.99 24.33 -6.21
N LEU A 143 -4.08 24.51 -6.97
CA LEU A 143 -4.08 25.30 -8.21
C LEU A 143 -3.85 26.79 -7.92
N THR A 144 -4.37 27.29 -6.79
CA THR A 144 -4.28 28.69 -6.37
C THR A 144 -3.86 28.80 -4.90
N PRO A 145 -3.35 29.95 -4.43
CA PRO A 145 -3.00 30.14 -3.02
C PRO A 145 -4.23 30.33 -2.11
N SER A 146 -5.45 30.08 -2.60
CA SER A 146 -6.65 30.18 -1.77
C SER A 146 -6.63 29.11 -0.67
N SER A 147 -7.15 29.46 0.51
CA SER A 147 -7.20 28.54 1.65
C SER A 147 -7.98 27.26 1.34
N ASP A 148 -9.01 27.35 0.49
CA ASP A 148 -9.81 26.19 0.08
C ASP A 148 -9.01 25.19 -0.78
N ASP A 149 -8.24 25.68 -1.77
CA ASP A 149 -7.40 24.81 -2.61
C ASP A 149 -6.25 24.21 -1.80
N VAL A 150 -5.63 24.99 -0.89
CA VAL A 150 -4.56 24.51 0.01
C VAL A 150 -5.10 23.39 0.92
N LEU A 151 -6.25 23.62 1.57
CA LEU A 151 -6.87 22.62 2.43
C LEU A 151 -7.27 21.36 1.65
N LEU A 152 -7.76 21.51 0.41
CA LEU A 152 -8.06 20.37 -0.45
C LEU A 152 -6.81 19.54 -0.75
N ALA A 153 -5.70 20.19 -1.11
CA ALA A 153 -4.42 19.50 -1.34
C ALA A 153 -3.97 18.72 -0.10
N ASP A 154 -3.97 19.36 1.08
CA ASP A 154 -3.59 18.73 2.34
C ASP A 154 -4.47 17.53 2.68
N LYS A 155 -5.79 17.63 2.46
CA LYS A 155 -6.73 16.53 2.73
C LYS A 155 -6.56 15.37 1.76
N TRP A 156 -6.18 15.66 0.52
CA TRP A 156 -5.92 14.62 -0.47
C TRP A 156 -4.64 13.85 -0.15
N GLU A 157 -3.59 14.55 0.30
CA GLU A 157 -2.35 13.92 0.79
C GLU A 157 -2.63 13.10 2.07
N GLN A 158 -3.31 13.65 3.07
CA GLN A 158 -3.67 12.92 4.31
C GLN A 158 -4.43 11.60 4.05
N ARG A 159 -5.31 11.58 3.04
CA ARG A 159 -6.08 10.37 2.68
C ARG A 159 -5.19 9.25 2.10
N ARG A 160 -3.97 9.58 1.70
CA ARG A 160 -3.06 8.68 0.99
C ARG A 160 -1.76 8.40 1.75
N ASP A 161 -1.26 9.38 2.49
CA ASP A 161 0.05 9.27 3.16
C ASP A 161 0.00 8.43 4.44
N TRP A 162 -1.21 8.17 4.98
CA TRP A 162 -1.36 7.35 6.19
C TRP A 162 -0.80 5.94 6.05
N PHE A 163 -0.76 5.37 4.82
CA PHE A 163 -0.11 4.08 4.57
C PHE A 163 1.40 4.17 4.83
N SER A 164 2.07 5.19 4.31
CA SER A 164 3.49 5.43 4.56
C SER A 164 3.76 5.78 6.01
N ASP A 165 2.94 6.62 6.63
CA ASP A 165 3.11 7.01 8.04
C ASP A 165 3.10 5.78 8.94
N VAL A 166 2.16 4.85 8.73
CA VAL A 166 2.11 3.61 9.52
C VAL A 166 3.30 2.70 9.21
N HIS A 167 3.74 2.60 7.96
CA HIS A 167 4.95 1.82 7.64
C HIS A 167 6.21 2.36 8.33
N VAL A 168 6.36 3.67 8.43
CA VAL A 168 7.58 4.34 8.91
C VAL A 168 7.56 4.56 10.42
N PHE A 169 6.42 4.99 10.96
CA PHE A 169 6.27 5.36 12.37
C PHE A 169 5.54 4.31 13.20
N GLY A 170 4.91 3.31 12.55
CA GLY A 170 4.16 2.26 13.24
C GLY A 170 2.85 2.74 13.87
N GLU A 171 2.40 3.95 13.53
CA GLU A 171 1.20 4.56 14.10
C GLU A 171 0.43 5.40 13.08
N TYR A 172 -0.88 5.48 13.31
CA TYR A 172 -1.77 6.31 12.51
C TYR A 172 -1.72 7.75 13.04
N THR A 173 -1.84 8.73 12.14
CA THR A 173 -1.98 10.12 12.56
C THR A 173 -3.32 10.35 13.24
N ASN A 174 -3.36 11.28 14.21
CA ASN A 174 -4.58 11.63 14.94
C ASN A 174 -5.75 12.03 14.00
N ALA A 175 -5.44 12.68 12.88
CA ALA A 175 -6.44 13.10 11.91
C ALA A 175 -7.11 11.90 11.22
N VAL A 176 -6.33 10.88 10.88
CA VAL A 176 -6.82 9.65 10.25
C VAL A 176 -7.60 8.81 11.26
N GLU A 177 -7.11 8.66 12.49
CA GLU A 177 -7.83 7.97 13.57
C GLU A 177 -9.21 8.61 13.82
N ALA A 178 -9.28 9.93 13.97
CA ALA A 178 -10.53 10.64 14.19
C ALA A 178 -11.50 10.57 12.99
N TYR A 179 -10.99 10.40 11.77
CA TYR A 179 -11.82 10.18 10.58
C TYR A 179 -12.39 8.77 10.54
N ILE A 180 -11.55 7.76 10.80
CA ILE A 180 -11.94 6.34 10.85
C ILE A 180 -13.01 6.12 11.92
N GLU A 181 -12.80 6.66 13.14
CA GLU A 181 -13.73 6.52 14.27
C GLU A 181 -15.11 7.13 13.95
N ARG A 182 -15.13 8.36 13.42
CA ARG A 182 -16.37 9.09 13.11
C ARG A 182 -17.24 8.37 12.08
N ASN A 183 -16.62 7.66 11.14
CA ASN A 183 -17.33 6.97 10.06
C ASN A 183 -17.59 5.49 10.35
N GLY A 184 -17.11 4.96 11.48
CA GLY A 184 -17.25 3.55 11.86
C GLY A 184 -16.43 2.62 10.96
N TYR A 185 -15.26 3.06 10.51
CA TYR A 185 -14.37 2.25 9.67
C TYR A 185 -13.40 1.40 10.51
N ARG A 186 -12.85 0.34 9.88
CA ARG A 186 -11.87 -0.58 10.48
C ARG A 186 -12.32 -1.11 11.87
N PRO A 187 -13.47 -1.82 11.93
CA PRO A 187 -14.01 -2.32 13.20
C PRO A 187 -13.17 -3.42 13.85
N ASP A 188 -12.31 -4.10 13.08
CA ASP A 188 -11.48 -5.21 13.55
C ASP A 188 -10.02 -4.75 13.62
N ILE A 189 -9.68 -4.13 14.75
CA ILE A 189 -8.33 -3.71 15.13
C ILE A 189 -8.09 -4.08 16.59
N THR A 190 -6.94 -4.67 16.87
CA THR A 190 -6.56 -5.11 18.21
C THR A 190 -5.41 -4.27 18.77
N ASP A 191 -5.24 -4.29 20.09
CA ASP A 191 -4.06 -3.67 20.73
C ASP A 191 -2.76 -4.34 20.29
N GLU A 192 -2.81 -5.65 20.00
CA GLU A 192 -1.68 -6.40 19.47
C GLU A 192 -1.27 -5.88 18.08
N ASP A 193 -2.23 -5.55 17.21
CA ASP A 193 -1.92 -4.94 15.90
C ASP A 193 -1.12 -3.66 16.07
N ARG A 194 -1.50 -2.80 17.03
CA ARG A 194 -0.80 -1.55 17.29
C ARG A 194 0.63 -1.78 17.79
N ILE A 195 0.84 -2.79 18.62
CA ILE A 195 2.19 -3.19 19.09
C ILE A 195 3.02 -3.69 17.90
N VAL A 196 2.44 -4.58 17.09
CA VAL A 196 3.08 -5.17 15.91
C VAL A 196 3.51 -4.08 14.93
N LEU A 197 2.66 -3.10 14.64
CA LEU A 197 2.97 -1.99 13.74
C LEU A 197 4.18 -1.18 14.23
N LYS A 198 4.27 -0.89 15.53
CA LYS A 198 5.41 -0.17 16.12
C LYS A 198 6.71 -0.97 16.11
N GLU A 199 6.63 -2.28 16.30
CA GLU A 199 7.79 -3.16 16.32
C GLU A 199 8.30 -3.55 14.92
N GLY A 200 7.49 -3.33 13.87
CA GLY A 200 7.77 -3.77 12.50
C GLY A 200 7.89 -2.62 11.49
N THR A 201 8.43 -1.47 11.89
CA THR A 201 8.67 -0.33 10.99
C THR A 201 9.73 -0.64 9.94
N VAL A 202 9.58 -0.08 8.76
CA VAL A 202 10.45 -0.36 7.61
C VAL A 202 11.83 0.31 7.69
N ASP A 203 12.84 -0.31 7.06
CA ASP A 203 14.21 0.21 7.01
C ASP A 203 14.38 1.35 5.99
N TYR A 204 13.56 1.36 4.94
CA TYR A 204 13.57 2.36 3.88
C TYR A 204 12.21 2.49 3.20
N VAL A 205 12.00 3.62 2.52
CA VAL A 205 10.82 3.86 1.70
C VAL A 205 11.22 3.85 0.22
N GLY A 206 10.76 2.83 -0.50
CA GLY A 206 10.75 2.86 -1.96
C GLY A 206 9.58 3.71 -2.46
N PHE A 207 9.74 4.38 -3.59
CA PHE A 207 8.62 5.07 -4.21
C PHE A 207 8.70 5.05 -5.73
N SER A 208 7.55 4.94 -6.38
CA SER A 208 7.41 5.27 -7.80
C SER A 208 6.93 6.70 -7.93
N TYR A 209 7.65 7.51 -8.69
CA TYR A 209 7.25 8.87 -9.01
C TYR A 209 7.06 8.99 -10.52
N TYR A 210 5.88 9.47 -10.93
CA TYR A 210 5.56 9.74 -12.32
C TYR A 210 5.26 11.21 -12.55
N GLN A 211 4.47 11.82 -11.65
CA GLN A 211 3.97 13.18 -11.81
C GLN A 211 3.51 13.74 -10.46
N THR A 212 3.30 15.05 -10.44
CA THR A 212 2.53 15.75 -9.40
C THR A 212 1.05 15.85 -9.81
N THR A 213 0.15 16.00 -8.84
CA THR A 213 -1.27 16.26 -9.06
C THR A 213 -1.60 17.69 -8.67
N THR A 214 -2.34 18.43 -9.51
CA THR A 214 -2.85 19.77 -9.15
C THR A 214 -4.35 19.72 -8.92
N VAL A 215 -4.83 20.38 -7.85
CA VAL A 215 -6.21 20.26 -7.37
C VAL A 215 -6.85 21.62 -7.11
N THR A 216 -8.17 21.72 -7.28
CA THR A 216 -8.93 22.93 -6.94
C THR A 216 -10.34 22.59 -6.50
N THR A 217 -10.92 23.41 -5.62
CA THR A 217 -12.34 23.33 -5.23
C THR A 217 -13.27 23.93 -6.29
N LYS A 218 -12.73 24.67 -7.26
CA LYS A 218 -13.51 25.29 -8.33
C LYS A 218 -13.79 24.29 -9.44
N LEU A 219 -15.05 24.19 -9.86
CA LEU A 219 -15.38 23.48 -11.09
C LEU A 219 -14.67 24.13 -12.27
N LEU A 220 -13.69 23.43 -12.84
CA LEU A 220 -13.07 23.83 -14.09
C LEU A 220 -14.11 23.63 -15.20
N GLN A 221 -14.75 24.72 -15.62
CA GLN A 221 -15.42 24.73 -16.92
C GLN A 221 -14.34 24.56 -17.98
N PHE A 222 -14.06 23.32 -18.40
CA PHE A 222 -13.38 23.07 -19.66
C PHE A 222 -14.31 23.54 -20.78
N GLN A 223 -14.34 24.85 -21.03
CA GLN A 223 -14.84 25.37 -22.28
C GLN A 223 -13.89 24.85 -23.34
N ALA A 224 -14.37 23.92 -24.16
CA ALA A 224 -13.81 23.63 -25.47
C ALA A 224 -13.87 24.93 -26.32
N LYS A 225 -12.96 25.87 -26.05
CA LYS A 225 -12.74 27.04 -26.89
C LYS A 225 -12.02 26.56 -28.14
N LYS A 226 -12.84 26.25 -29.15
CA LYS A 226 -12.58 26.37 -30.60
C LYS A 226 -11.10 26.27 -31.00
N LEU A 227 -10.71 25.11 -31.52
CA LEU A 227 -9.81 25.10 -32.68
C LEU A 227 -10.60 25.70 -33.86
N SER A 228 -10.64 27.03 -33.95
CA SER A 228 -10.93 27.74 -35.20
C SER A 228 -9.63 28.36 -35.70
N LEU A 229 -8.73 27.51 -36.19
CA LEU A 229 -7.59 27.90 -37.02
C LEU A 229 -7.24 26.68 -37.87
N MET A 230 -8.03 26.47 -38.93
CA MET A 230 -7.69 25.82 -40.21
C MET A 230 -8.99 25.54 -40.98
N THR A 231 -9.56 26.60 -41.56
CA THR A 231 -9.96 26.72 -42.98
C THR A 231 -10.28 28.18 -43.28
#